data_AF-A0A5C4LLW1-F1
#
_entry.id   AF-A0A5C4LLW1-F1
#
_cell.length_a   1.000
_cell.length_b   1.000
_cell.length_c   1.000
_cell.angle_alpha   90.00
_cell.angle_beta   90.00
_cell.angle_gamma   90.00
#
_symmetry.space_group_name_H-M   'P 1'
#
loop_
_entity.id
_entity.type
_entity.pdbx_description
1 polymer ?
#
loop_
_entity_poly.entity_id
_entity_poly.type
_entity_poly.pdbx_seq_one_letter_code
_entity_poly.pdbx_strand_id
1 'polypeptide(L)' 'MRRAVLILALLSPATALAQAAPEPGAADGRQICEAKADQSGITGDNRETYLRECEAGERLARGAAPR' A
#
# COMPACT_ATOMS: atom_id res chain seq x y z
N MET A 1 -23.08 44.10 32.40
CA MET A 1 -22.72 42.67 32.38
C MET A 1 -22.39 42.27 30.94
N ARG A 2 -21.10 42.21 30.61
CA ARG A 2 -20.55 41.81 29.31
C ARG A 2 -20.61 40.29 29.17
N ARG A 3 -21.66 39.72 28.59
CA ARG A 3 -21.72 38.28 28.26
C ARG A 3 -22.59 38.04 27.03
N ALA A 4 -22.05 38.37 25.86
CA ALA A 4 -22.54 37.83 24.60
C ALA A 4 -21.40 37.87 23.58
N VAL A 5 -20.27 37.26 23.93
CA VAL A 5 -19.25 36.89 22.93
C VAL A 5 -19.82 35.64 22.25
N LEU A 6 -20.54 35.88 21.17
CA LEU A 6 -21.05 34.87 20.26
C LEU A 6 -19.85 34.05 19.77
N ILE A 7 -19.85 32.78 20.13
CA ILE A 7 -18.83 31.79 19.79
C ILE A 7 -18.94 31.50 18.29
N LEU A 8 -18.33 32.38 17.51
CA LEU A 8 -18.04 32.21 16.08
C LEU A 8 -16.59 31.72 16.00
N ALA A 9 -16.38 30.43 16.26
CA ALA A 9 -15.08 29.83 16.12
C ALA A 9 -15.19 28.36 15.76
N LEU A 10 -14.84 28.10 14.48
CA LEU A 10 -14.05 26.93 14.06
C LEU A 10 -14.81 25.60 13.98
N LEU A 11 -15.81 25.53 13.08
CA LEU A 11 -15.96 24.30 12.30
C LEU A 11 -14.91 24.32 11.18
N SER A 12 -13.66 24.08 11.56
CA SER A 12 -12.60 23.72 10.62
C SER A 12 -12.92 22.31 10.13
N PRO A 13 -13.18 22.10 8.82
CA PRO A 13 -13.17 20.75 8.29
C PRO A 13 -11.74 20.25 8.47
N ALA A 14 -11.55 19.32 9.40
CA ALA A 14 -10.37 18.49 9.45
C ALA A 14 -10.35 17.72 8.13
N THR A 15 -9.71 18.31 7.12
CA THR A 15 -9.26 17.58 5.94
C THR A 15 -8.22 16.62 6.50
N ALA A 16 -8.70 15.41 6.81
CA ALA A 16 -7.86 14.26 7.04
C ALA A 16 -7.04 14.13 5.75
N LEU A 17 -5.83 14.67 5.78
CA LEU A 17 -4.77 14.28 4.87
C LEU A 17 -4.63 12.79 5.12
N ALA A 18 -5.24 11.99 4.25
CA ALA A 18 -4.87 10.61 4.08
C ALA A 18 -3.37 10.64 3.78
N GLN A 19 -2.57 10.49 4.83
CA GLN A 19 -1.16 10.23 4.73
C GLN A 19 -1.11 8.92 3.96
N ALA A 20 -0.89 9.01 2.65
CA ALA A 20 -0.42 7.88 1.87
C ALA A 20 0.91 7.51 2.53
N ALA A 21 0.83 6.60 3.50
CA ALA A 21 1.97 5.90 4.02
C ALA A 21 2.76 5.41 2.80
N PRO A 22 4.10 5.46 2.82
CA PRO A 22 4.89 4.93 1.72
C PRO A 22 4.37 3.52 1.47
N GLU A 23 3.70 3.32 0.33
CA GLU A 23 3.31 1.99 -0.11
C GLU A 23 4.60 1.16 0.01
N PRO A 24 4.65 0.12 0.88
CA PRO A 24 5.81 -0.75 0.94
C PRO A 24 6.07 -1.12 -0.51
N GLY A 25 7.24 -0.73 -1.01
CA GLY A 25 7.41 -0.48 -2.43
C GLY A 25 7.20 -1.76 -3.23
N ALA A 26 6.95 -1.62 -4.53
CA ALA A 26 7.01 -2.74 -5.47
C ALA A 26 8.29 -3.60 -5.33
N ALA A 27 9.35 -3.05 -4.73
CA ALA A 27 10.55 -3.77 -4.30
C ALA A 27 10.26 -4.98 -3.39
N ASP A 28 9.30 -4.87 -2.46
CA ASP A 28 8.93 -5.92 -1.52
C ASP A 28 8.23 -7.09 -2.23
N GLY A 29 7.35 -6.78 -3.19
CA GLY A 29 6.63 -7.80 -3.96
C GLY A 29 7.56 -8.63 -4.85
N ARG A 30 8.50 -7.97 -5.53
CA ARG A 30 9.51 -8.68 -6.35
C ARG A 30 10.41 -9.60 -5.51
N GLN A 31 10.86 -9.14 -4.35
CA GLN A 31 11.73 -9.94 -3.49
C GLN A 31 11.01 -11.19 -2.94
N ILE A 32 9.72 -11.07 -2.60
CA ILE A 32 8.86 -12.21 -2.24
C ILE A 32 8.74 -13.20 -3.40
N CYS A 33 8.54 -12.70 -4.62
CA CYS A 33 8.42 -13.53 -5.81
C CYS A 33 9.73 -14.24 -6.18
N GLU A 34 10.88 -13.57 -6.06
CA GLU A 34 12.20 -14.19 -6.25
C GLU A 34 12.42 -15.33 -5.24
N ALA A 35 12.13 -15.10 -3.96
CA ALA A 35 12.27 -16.12 -2.93
C ALA A 35 11.35 -17.34 -3.16
N LYS A 36 10.11 -17.11 -3.63
CA LYS A 36 9.20 -18.22 -3.98
C LYS A 36 9.67 -18.97 -5.23
N ALA A 37 10.19 -18.26 -6.23
CA ALA A 37 10.77 -18.88 -7.43
C ALA A 37 11.95 -19.78 -7.05
N ASP A 38 12.84 -19.30 -6.20
CA ASP A 38 14.00 -20.05 -5.71
C ASP A 38 13.60 -21.28 -4.90
N GLN A 39 12.66 -21.14 -3.97
CA GLN A 39 12.12 -22.27 -3.19
C GLN A 39 11.44 -23.31 -4.08
N SER A 40 10.83 -22.88 -5.19
CA SER A 40 10.13 -23.74 -6.13
C SER A 40 11.04 -24.29 -7.23
N GLY A 41 12.32 -23.92 -7.24
CA GLY A 41 13.28 -24.32 -8.28
C GLY A 41 12.97 -23.76 -9.67
N ILE A 42 12.20 -22.67 -9.76
CA ILE A 42 11.82 -22.05 -11.04
C ILE A 42 13.01 -21.23 -11.55
N THR A 43 13.54 -21.66 -12.70
CA THR A 43 14.74 -21.10 -13.34
C THR A 43 14.53 -20.92 -14.85
N GLY A 44 15.47 -20.25 -15.51
CA GLY A 44 15.42 -20.00 -16.96
C GLY A 44 14.20 -19.18 -17.38
N ASP A 45 13.67 -19.45 -18.57
CA ASP A 45 12.55 -18.71 -19.17
C ASP A 45 11.26 -18.76 -18.31
N ASN A 46 11.08 -19.85 -17.57
CA ASN A 46 9.94 -20.00 -16.66
C ASN A 46 9.99 -19.00 -15.49
N ARG A 47 11.20 -18.54 -15.11
CA ARG A 47 11.38 -17.58 -14.02
C ARG A 47 10.79 -16.22 -14.37
N GLU A 48 11.01 -15.73 -15.58
CA GLU A 48 10.52 -14.40 -15.97
C GLU A 48 8.98 -14.37 -15.98
N THR A 49 8.37 -15.40 -16.56
CA THR A 49 6.91 -15.58 -16.56
C THR A 49 6.37 -15.67 -15.13
N TYR A 50 7.01 -16.48 -14.28
CA TYR A 50 6.60 -16.62 -12.89
C TYR A 50 6.67 -15.30 -12.12
N LEU A 51 7.77 -14.54 -12.26
CA LEU A 51 7.95 -13.27 -11.58
C LEU A 51 6.87 -12.26 -11.99
N ARG A 52 6.57 -12.17 -13.29
CA ARG A 52 5.53 -11.27 -13.82
C ARG A 52 4.15 -11.55 -13.21
N GLU A 53 3.74 -12.81 -13.20
CA GLU A 53 2.42 -13.20 -12.68
C GLU A 53 2.37 -13.10 -11.15
N CYS A 54 3.47 -13.46 -10.47
CA CYS A 54 3.59 -13.34 -9.02
C CYS A 54 3.52 -11.87 -8.57
N GLU A 55 4.25 -10.97 -9.22
CA GLU A 55 4.23 -9.53 -8.89
C GLU A 55 2.84 -8.91 -9.12
N ALA A 56 2.12 -9.36 -10.14
CA ALA A 56 0.74 -8.96 -10.36
C ALA A 56 -0.17 -9.43 -9.22
N GLY A 57 -0.02 -10.68 -8.78
CA GLY A 57 -0.74 -11.24 -7.63
C GLY A 57 -0.44 -10.50 -6.32
N GLU A 58 0.82 -10.22 -6.02
CA GLU A 58 1.25 -9.50 -4.81
C GLU A 58 0.66 -8.08 -4.76
N ARG A 59 0.56 -7.41 -5.92
CA ARG A 59 -0.07 -6.08 -6.02
C ARG A 59 -1.55 -6.12 -5.69
N LEU A 60 -2.26 -7.15 -6.16
CA LEU A 60 -3.69 -7.35 -5.87
C LEU A 60 -3.90 -7.68 -4.38
N ALA A 61 -3.08 -8.56 -3.81
CA ALA A 61 -3.14 -8.94 -2.40
C ALA A 61 -2.95 -7.73 -1.47
N ARG A 62 -1.99 -6.85 -1.81
CA ARG A 62 -1.72 -5.61 -1.07
C ARG A 62 -2.88 -4.61 -1.13
N GLY A 63 -3.52 -4.50 -2.29
CA GLY A 63 -4.72 -3.67 -2.47
C GLY A 63 -5.97 -4.19 -1.75
N ALA A 64 -6.02 -5.50 -1.47
CA ALA A 64 -7.13 -6.16 -0.78
C ALA A 64 -6.96 -6.20 0.76
N ALA A 65 -5.78 -5.89 1.28
CA ALA A 65 -5.54 -5.87 2.72
C ALA A 65 -6.30 -4.70 3.39
N PRO A 66 -7.06 -4.94 4.48
CA PRO A 66 -7.69 -3.86 5.22
C PRO A 66 -6.62 -2.92 5.79
N ARG A 67 -6.79 -1.62 5.56
CA ARG A 67 -5.88 -0.55 6.00
C ARG A 67 -6.10 -0.18 7.46
#